data_AF-A0A0Q0UMQ6-F1
#
_entry.id   AF-A0A0Q0UMQ6-F1
#
_cell.length_a   1.000
_cell.length_b   1.000
_cell.length_c   1.000
_cell.angle_alpha   90.00
_cell.angle_beta   90.00
_cell.angle_gamma   90.00
#
_symmetry.space_group_name_H-M   'P 1'
#
loop_
_entity.id
_entity.type
_entity.pdbx_description
1 polymer ?
#
loop_
_entity_poly.entity_id
_entity_poly.type
_entity_poly.pdbx_seq_one_letter_code
_entity_poly.pdbx_strand_id
1 'polypeptide(L)'
;MTQHRLVTLRLPTDLIAKIEAAARLQEETPAELIRRSLCDALREAPSVVQKNEMAVITAAFDKAQGWLDLQAKLRKAGFVLRLEDERLGLHEWPSDRFVLWIEEIGHSLTDLMLQYRAPFPGALTRRAGLAPREVGVTGRGRHSGRAA
;
A
#
# COMPACT_ATOMS: atom_id res chain seq x y z
N MET A 1 -5.79 -20.62 -2.64
CA MET A 1 -4.97 -21.84 -2.84
C MET A 1 -3.51 -21.40 -2.79
N THR A 2 -2.75 -21.82 -1.79
CA THR A 2 -1.31 -21.52 -1.72
C THR A 2 -0.57 -22.42 -2.71
N GLN A 3 0.31 -21.84 -3.52
CA GLN A 3 1.20 -22.59 -4.41
C GLN A 3 2.48 -22.95 -3.63
N HIS A 4 2.86 -24.22 -3.64
CA HIS A 4 4.05 -24.72 -2.96
C HIS A 4 5.10 -25.10 -4.01
N ARG A 5 6.34 -24.60 -3.86
CA ARG A 5 7.48 -24.94 -4.72
C ARG A 5 8.56 -25.64 -3.90
N LEU A 6 9.12 -26.73 -4.41
CA LEU A 6 10.25 -27.42 -3.79
C LEU A 6 11.51 -26.57 -3.91
N VAL A 7 12.21 -26.37 -2.79
CA VAL A 7 13.46 -25.63 -2.70
C VAL A 7 14.49 -26.48 -1.98
N THR A 8 15.68 -26.60 -2.54
CA THR A 8 16.83 -27.29 -1.94
C THR A 8 17.79 -26.27 -1.33
N LEU A 9 18.12 -26.43 -0.05
CA LEU A 9 19.02 -25.55 0.69
C LEU A 9 20.22 -26.34 1.19
N ARG A 10 21.40 -25.72 1.18
CA ARG A 10 22.59 -26.27 1.83
C ARG A 10 22.66 -25.71 3.25
N LEU A 11 22.55 -26.60 4.24
CA LEU A 11 22.61 -26.25 5.66
C LEU A 11 23.81 -26.96 6.31
N PRO A 12 24.49 -26.31 7.28
CA PRO A 12 25.49 -26.99 8.10
C PRO A 12 24.90 -28.22 8.81
N THR A 13 25.68 -29.30 8.91
CA THR A 13 25.22 -30.58 9.48
C THR A 13 24.77 -30.45 10.94
N ASP A 14 25.43 -29.57 11.71
CA ASP A 14 25.05 -29.27 13.09
C ASP A 14 23.70 -28.55 13.18
N LEU A 15 23.39 -27.70 12.20
CA LEU A 15 22.10 -27.02 12.11
C LEU A 15 20.98 -28.01 11.75
N ILE A 16 21.25 -28.96 10.86
CA ILE A 16 20.30 -30.03 10.52
C ILE A 16 19.96 -30.85 11.77
N ALA A 17 20.96 -31.25 12.55
CA ALA A 17 20.76 -31.98 13.80
C ALA A 17 19.92 -31.18 14.83
N LYS A 18 20.16 -29.87 14.95
CA LYS A 18 19.35 -28.99 15.81
C LYS A 18 17.89 -28.88 15.36
N ILE A 19 17.66 -28.77 14.05
CA ILE A 19 16.31 -28.73 13.47
C ILE A 19 15.57 -30.03 13.77
N GLU A 20 16.22 -31.19 13.59
CA GLU A 20 15.60 -32.49 13.88
C GLU A 20 15.26 -32.65 15.36
N ALA A 21 16.17 -32.25 16.25
CA ALA A 21 15.92 -32.30 17.69
C ALA A 21 14.75 -31.40 18.10
N ALA A 22 14.71 -30.17 17.56
CA ALA A 22 13.64 -29.21 17.83
C ALA A 22 12.29 -29.69 17.28
N ALA A 23 12.28 -30.30 16.10
CA ALA A 23 11.07 -30.83 15.46
C ALA A 23 10.47 -31.97 16.28
N ARG A 24 11.31 -32.89 16.80
CA ARG A 24 10.87 -33.96 17.69
C ARG A 24 10.26 -33.45 18.99
N LEU A 25 10.87 -32.42 19.58
CA LEU A 25 10.35 -31.82 20.83
C LEU A 25 8.96 -31.19 20.64
N GLN A 26 8.67 -30.70 19.43
CA GLN A 26 7.40 -30.06 19.09
C GLN A 26 6.43 -30.97 18.32
N GLU A 27 6.74 -32.27 18.23
CA GLU A 27 5.91 -33.28 17.52
C GLU A 27 5.58 -32.91 16.06
N GLU A 28 6.45 -32.16 15.40
CA GLU A 28 6.28 -31.67 14.03
C GLU A 28 7.33 -32.25 13.08
N THR A 29 7.05 -32.18 11.78
CA THR A 29 8.07 -32.53 10.77
C THR A 29 9.12 -31.42 10.70
N PRO A 30 10.40 -31.74 10.43
CA PRO A 30 11.45 -30.73 10.21
C PRO A 30 11.05 -29.67 9.17
N ALA A 31 10.33 -30.09 8.13
CA ALA A 31 9.86 -29.18 7.08
C ALA A 31 8.80 -28.20 7.59
N GLU A 32 7.93 -28.61 8.51
CA GLU A 32 6.92 -27.73 9.11
C GLU A 32 7.56 -26.75 10.10
N LEU A 33 8.49 -27.23 10.92
CA LEU A 33 9.25 -26.35 11.81
C LEU A 33 10.02 -25.29 11.03
N ILE A 34 10.69 -25.68 9.93
CA ILE A 34 11.40 -24.73 9.06
C ILE A 34 10.41 -23.74 8.44
N ARG A 35 9.27 -24.21 7.91
CA ARG A 35 8.25 -23.33 7.34
C ARG A 35 7.72 -22.33 8.36
N ARG A 36 7.31 -22.78 9.54
CA ARG A 36 6.82 -21.90 10.61
C ARG A 36 7.90 -20.93 11.06
N SER A 37 9.12 -21.41 11.30
CA SER A 37 10.25 -20.55 11.70
C SER A 37 10.57 -19.50 10.64
N LEU A 38 10.51 -19.85 9.36
CA LEU A 38 10.65 -18.89 8.26
C LEU A 38 9.45 -17.94 8.20
N CYS A 39 8.22 -18.42 8.39
CA CYS A 39 7.03 -17.58 8.46
C CYS A 39 7.07 -16.63 9.65
N ASP A 40 7.64 -17.00 10.79
CA ASP A 40 7.75 -16.17 11.98
C ASP A 40 8.90 -15.17 11.87
N ALA A 41 10.03 -15.59 11.28
CA ALA A 41 11.18 -14.72 11.06
C ALA A 41 10.98 -13.76 9.87
N LEU A 42 10.21 -14.16 8.86
CA LEU A 42 9.89 -13.38 7.66
C LEU A 42 8.49 -12.77 7.69
N ARG A 43 7.60 -13.17 8.63
CA ARG A 43 6.59 -12.24 9.14
C ARG A 43 7.41 -11.06 9.57
N GLU A 44 7.11 -9.90 9.00
CA GLU A 44 7.68 -8.64 9.44
C GLU A 44 7.84 -8.67 10.94
N ALA A 45 9.08 -8.84 11.40
CA ALA A 45 9.44 -8.42 12.72
C ALA A 45 8.94 -6.98 12.78
N PRO A 46 8.10 -6.60 13.76
CA PRO A 46 7.93 -5.20 14.06
C PRO A 46 9.33 -4.73 14.41
N SER A 47 10.01 -4.17 13.40
CA SER A 47 11.40 -3.80 13.53
C SER A 47 11.42 -2.81 14.69
N VAL A 48 12.49 -2.81 15.46
CA VAL A 48 12.70 -1.82 16.52
C VAL A 48 12.72 -0.38 15.93
N VAL A 49 12.64 -0.24 14.60
CA VAL A 49 12.43 0.99 13.81
C VAL A 49 10.95 1.44 13.78
N GLN A 50 9.95 0.58 13.99
CA GLN A 50 8.52 0.97 13.92
C GLN A 50 8.09 2.03 14.95
N LYS A 51 8.71 2.05 16.15
CA LYS A 51 8.46 3.13 17.12
C LYS A 51 8.97 4.48 16.62
N ASN A 52 10.07 4.50 15.86
CA ASN A 52 10.59 5.71 15.26
C ASN A 52 9.78 6.10 14.02
N GLU A 53 9.39 5.13 13.20
CA GLU A 53 8.54 5.38 12.02
C GLU A 53 7.19 5.96 12.41
N MET A 54 6.52 5.40 13.41
CA MET A 54 5.25 5.97 13.89
C MET A 54 5.43 7.37 14.46
N ALA A 55 6.50 7.61 15.24
CA ALA A 55 6.80 8.95 15.74
C ALA A 55 7.10 9.95 14.61
N VAL A 56 7.77 9.51 13.54
CA VAL A 56 8.05 10.32 12.35
C VAL A 56 6.78 10.58 11.54
N ILE A 57 5.89 9.59 11.40
CA ILE A 57 4.58 9.73 10.75
C ILE A 57 3.72 10.72 11.53
N THR A 58 3.54 10.54 12.85
CA THR A 58 2.78 11.47 13.69
C THR A 58 3.37 12.89 13.63
N ALA A 59 4.70 13.03 13.71
CA ALA A 59 5.36 14.33 13.58
C ALA A 59 5.17 14.96 12.19
N ALA A 60 5.03 14.17 11.13
CA ALA A 60 4.72 14.66 9.79
C ALA A 60 3.29 15.22 9.72
N PHE A 61 2.32 14.54 10.34
CA PHE A 61 0.94 15.02 10.46
C PHE A 61 0.84 16.29 11.29
N ASP A 62 1.50 16.35 12.46
CA ASP A 62 1.47 17.52 13.35
C ASP A 62 2.09 18.77 12.71
N LYS A 63 3.19 18.60 11.96
CA LYS A 63 3.93 19.72 11.37
C LYS A 63 3.42 20.12 9.99
N ALA A 64 2.57 19.33 9.36
CA ALA A 64 2.12 19.61 8.01
C ALA A 64 1.08 20.75 7.99
N GLN A 65 1.35 21.76 7.17
CA GLN A 65 0.47 22.91 6.97
C GLN A 65 -0.52 22.71 5.80
N GLY A 66 -0.38 21.62 5.05
CA GLY A 66 -1.21 21.31 3.89
C GLY A 66 -0.81 20.00 3.20
N TRP A 67 -1.61 19.57 2.23
CA TRP A 67 -1.45 18.28 1.55
C TRP A 67 -0.08 18.07 0.89
N LEU A 68 0.46 19.10 0.22
CA LEU A 68 1.74 19.02 -0.47
C LEU A 68 2.90 18.90 0.52
N ASP A 69 2.84 19.62 1.64
CA ASP A 69 3.84 19.57 2.71
C ASP A 69 3.80 18.22 3.42
N LEU A 70 2.60 17.69 3.69
CA LEU A 70 2.41 16.36 4.27
C LEU A 70 3.01 15.28 3.37
N GLN A 71 2.71 15.29 2.06
CA GLN A 71 3.27 14.36 1.09
C GLN A 71 4.80 14.49 0.98
N ALA A 72 5.36 15.70 1.04
CA ALA A 72 6.81 15.90 1.00
C ALA A 72 7.51 15.34 2.25
N LYS A 73 6.94 15.54 3.44
CA LYS A 73 7.49 15.02 4.70
C LYS A 73 7.37 13.51 4.78
N LEU A 74 6.24 12.95 4.38
CA LEU A 74 6.05 11.50 4.31
C LEU A 74 7.02 10.87 3.30
N ARG A 75 7.21 11.47 2.11
CA ARG A 75 8.19 10.98 1.12
C ARG A 75 9.62 10.98 1.64
N LYS A 76 10.01 12.00 2.41
CA LYS A 76 11.32 12.05 3.06
C LYS A 76 11.48 10.93 4.10
N ALA A 77 10.37 10.50 4.71
CA ALA A 77 10.31 9.37 5.63
C ALA A 77 10.13 8.01 4.92
N GLY A 78 10.04 7.97 3.59
CA GLY A 78 9.84 6.72 2.83
C GLY A 78 8.37 6.29 2.72
N PHE A 79 7.41 7.19 2.93
CA PHE A 79 5.98 6.91 2.84
C PHE A 79 5.25 7.85 1.87
N VAL A 80 4.07 7.45 1.41
CA VAL A 80 3.21 8.23 0.53
C VAL A 80 1.75 7.98 0.87
N LEU A 81 0.91 9.02 0.80
CA LEU A 81 -0.54 8.85 0.97
C LEU A 81 -1.20 8.58 -0.37
N ARG A 82 -2.14 7.63 -0.39
CA ARG A 82 -2.99 7.31 -1.53
C ARG A 82 -4.46 7.28 -1.13
N LEU A 83 -5.31 7.65 -2.08
CA LEU A 83 -6.75 7.63 -1.92
C LEU A 83 -7.30 6.34 -2.53
N GLU A 84 -7.88 5.49 -1.69
CA GLU A 84 -8.51 4.22 -2.05
C GLU A 84 -9.89 4.19 -1.40
N ASP A 85 -10.94 3.96 -2.21
CA ASP A 85 -12.33 3.84 -1.73
C ASP A 85 -12.76 4.90 -0.69
N GLU A 86 -12.46 6.16 -1.00
CA GLU A 86 -12.77 7.34 -0.16
C GLU A 86 -12.00 7.41 1.17
N ARG A 87 -10.99 6.57 1.35
CA ARG A 87 -10.11 6.53 2.53
C ARG A 87 -8.67 6.76 2.13
N LEU A 88 -7.88 7.28 3.08
CA LEU A 88 -6.45 7.49 2.86
C LEU A 88 -5.63 6.33 3.41
N GLY A 89 -4.98 5.62 2.49
CA GLY A 89 -3.99 4.61 2.80
C GLY A 89 -2.59 5.23 2.86
N LEU A 90 -1.80 4.81 3.84
CA LEU A 90 -0.37 5.04 3.90
C LEU A 90 0.34 3.89 3.18
N HIS A 91 1.17 4.22 2.20
CA HIS A 91 1.96 3.27 1.44
C HIS A 91 3.44 3.56 1.61
N GLU A 92 4.26 2.53 1.48
CA GLU A 92 5.72 2.66 1.38
C GLU A 92 6.13 3.23 0.03
N TRP A 93 7.16 4.04 0.04
CA TRP A 93 7.82 4.59 -1.12
C TRP A 93 9.29 4.12 -1.15
N PRO A 94 9.80 3.61 -2.28
CA PRO A 94 9.21 3.60 -3.61
C PRO A 94 8.39 2.35 -3.97
N SER A 95 8.29 1.36 -3.06
CA SER A 95 7.71 0.04 -3.35
C SER A 95 6.18 0.01 -3.51
N ASP A 96 5.49 1.09 -3.17
CA ASP A 96 4.02 1.26 -3.23
C ASP A 96 3.18 0.29 -2.39
N ARG A 97 3.83 -0.38 -1.44
CA ARG A 97 3.19 -1.37 -0.57
C ARG A 97 2.28 -0.68 0.45
N PHE A 98 1.04 -1.13 0.55
CA PHE A 98 0.11 -0.66 1.59
C PHE A 98 0.64 -0.99 2.99
N VAL A 99 0.66 0.00 3.87
CA VAL A 99 1.10 -0.13 5.27
C VAL A 99 -0.11 -0.17 6.18
N LEU A 100 -0.89 0.92 6.21
CA LEU A 100 -2.04 1.08 7.10
C LEU A 100 -2.97 2.21 6.65
N TRP A 101 -4.20 2.21 7.15
CA TRP A 101 -5.14 3.32 6.98
C TRP A 101 -4.82 4.44 7.96
N ILE A 102 -4.91 5.70 7.55
CA ILE A 102 -4.63 6.84 8.46
C ILE A 102 -5.61 6.91 9.65
N GLU A 103 -6.78 6.29 9.51
CA GLU A 103 -7.81 6.19 10.55
C GLU A 103 -7.31 5.37 11.75
N GLU A 104 -6.45 4.38 11.51
CA GLU A 104 -5.81 3.58 12.58
C GLU A 104 -4.84 4.43 13.42
N ILE A 105 -4.42 5.58 12.90
CA ILE A 105 -3.57 6.57 13.58
C ILE A 105 -4.38 7.73 14.17
N GLY A 106 -5.72 7.68 14.07
CA GLY A 106 -6.63 8.69 14.60
C GLY A 106 -6.87 9.89 13.67
N HIS A 107 -6.44 9.83 12.41
CA HIS A 107 -6.73 10.88 11.42
C HIS A 107 -7.77 10.40 10.42
N SER A 108 -8.79 11.23 10.13
CA SER A 108 -9.74 10.96 9.06
C SER A 108 -9.47 11.86 7.84
N LEU A 109 -9.82 11.37 6.64
CA LEU A 109 -9.74 12.17 5.41
C LEU A 109 -10.58 13.45 5.55
N THR A 110 -11.78 13.35 6.12
CA THR A 110 -12.70 14.48 6.31
C THR A 110 -12.10 15.54 7.21
N ASP A 111 -11.48 15.15 8.32
CA ASP A 111 -10.86 16.10 9.26
C ASP A 111 -9.67 16.81 8.63
N LEU A 112 -8.84 16.09 7.87
CA LEU A 112 -7.72 16.69 7.14
C LEU A 112 -8.20 17.60 6.01
N MET A 113 -9.31 17.26 5.33
CA MET A 113 -9.92 18.13 4.32
C MET A 113 -10.47 19.42 4.93
N LEU A 114 -11.07 19.34 6.12
CA LEU A 114 -11.53 20.51 6.87
C LEU A 114 -10.36 21.37 7.37
N GLN A 115 -9.32 20.73 7.91
CA GLN A 115 -8.12 21.39 8.42
C GLN A 115 -7.36 22.12 7.32
N TYR A 116 -7.12 21.45 6.19
CA TYR A 116 -6.37 22.02 5.06
C TYR A 116 -7.26 22.81 4.08
N ARG A 117 -8.58 22.83 4.31
CA ARG A 117 -9.59 23.51 3.47
C ARG A 117 -9.45 23.19 1.97
N ALA A 118 -9.02 21.98 1.65
CA ALA A 118 -8.75 21.54 0.29
C ALA A 118 -9.04 20.04 0.15
N PRO A 119 -9.56 19.59 -1.00
CA PRO A 119 -9.68 18.17 -1.29
C PRO A 119 -8.28 17.55 -1.45
N PHE A 120 -8.17 16.24 -1.18
CA PHE A 120 -6.92 15.52 -1.39
C PHE A 120 -6.46 15.65 -2.85
N PRO A 121 -5.17 15.94 -3.13
CA PRO A 121 -4.68 16.24 -4.49
C PRO A 121 -4.80 15.10 -5.51
N GLY A 122 -5.18 13.89 -5.09
CA GLY A 122 -5.56 12.76 -5.98
C GLY A 122 -7.06 12.53 -6.14
N ALA A 123 -7.92 13.21 -5.37
CA ALA A 123 -9.38 13.04 -5.41
C ALA A 123 -10.03 13.71 -6.63
N LEU A 124 -9.42 14.79 -7.14
CA LEU A 124 -9.95 15.59 -8.25
C LEU A 124 -9.94 14.84 -9.59
N THR A 125 -9.03 13.87 -9.77
CA THR A 125 -8.92 13.12 -11.03
C THR A 125 -10.06 12.11 -11.22
N ARG A 126 -10.71 11.64 -10.14
CA ARG A 126 -11.82 10.67 -10.26
C ARG A 126 -13.15 11.33 -10.62
N ARG A 127 -13.43 12.54 -10.11
CA ARG A 127 -14.67 13.29 -10.44
C ARG A 127 -14.65 13.93 -11.83
N ALA A 128 -13.48 14.16 -12.42
CA ALA A 128 -13.37 14.67 -13.78
C ALA A 128 -13.61 13.60 -14.87
N GLY A 129 -13.79 12.32 -14.50
CA GLY A 129 -14.00 11.20 -15.43
C GLY A 129 -15.44 10.89 -15.81
N LEU A 130 -16.43 11.60 -15.24
CA LEU A 130 -17.85 11.43 -15.55
C LEU A 130 -18.45 12.74 -16.06
N ALA A 131 -17.96 13.21 -17.19
CA ALA A 131 -18.76 14.05 -18.07
C ALA A 131 -19.34 13.13 -19.16
N PRO A 132 -20.68 12.96 -19.27
CA PRO A 132 -21.25 12.39 -20.48
C PRO A 132 -20.85 13.29 -21.64
N ARG A 133 -20.01 12.77 -22.54
CA ARG A 133 -19.78 13.39 -23.84
C ARG A 133 -21.03 13.17 -24.67
N GLU A 134 -22.06 13.96 -24.43
CA GLU A 134 -23.11 14.19 -25.42
C GLU A 134 -22.53 15.17 -26.45
N VAL A 135 -21.74 14.60 -27.37
CA VAL A 135 -21.32 15.28 -28.58
C VAL A 135 -22.56 15.46 -29.44
N GLY A 136 -23.09 16.69 -29.44
CA GLY A 136 -24.03 17.13 -30.43
C GLY A 136 -23.42 16.97 -31.83
N VAL A 137 -23.99 16.07 -32.63
CA VAL A 137 -23.75 16.02 -34.07
C VAL A 137 -24.89 16.77 -34.75
N THR A 138 -24.67 18.05 -34.99
CA THR A 138 -25.45 18.83 -35.95
C THR A 138 -24.64 19.03 -37.23
N GLY A 139 -25.12 18.39 -38.31
CA GLY A 139 -25.16 18.90 -39.68
C GLY A 139 -23.85 19.22 -40.43
N ARG A 140 -23.57 18.46 -41.50
CA ARG A 140 -23.56 18.92 -42.92
C ARG A 140 -22.64 18.02 -43.77
N GLY A 141 -23.24 17.24 -44.66
CA GLY A 141 -22.60 16.67 -45.84
C GLY A 141 -23.51 16.91 -47.04
N ARG A 142 -23.06 17.76 -47.97
CA ARG A 142 -23.75 18.15 -49.21
C ARG A 142 -23.78 16.99 -50.24
N HIS A 143 -24.88 16.96 -50.98
CA HIS A 143 -25.05 16.57 -52.39
C HIS A 143 -24.02 15.69 -53.10
N SER A 144 -24.51 14.57 -53.66
CA SER A 144 -24.46 14.32 -55.11
C SER A 144 -25.32 13.10 -55.48
N GLY A 145 -26.33 13.29 -56.33
CA GLY A 145 -27.15 12.21 -56.88
C GLY A 145 -28.12 12.75 -57.94
N ARG A 146 -27.71 12.64 -59.21
CA ARG A 146 -28.42 13.05 -60.42
C ARG A 146 -29.00 11.80 -61.10
N ALA A 147 -30.31 11.77 -61.32
CA ALA A 147 -31.07 11.01 -62.34
C ALA A 147 -32.53 11.49 -62.19
N ALA A 148 -33.27 11.92 -63.20
CA ALA A 148 -33.28 11.63 -64.63
C ALA A 148 -33.47 12.89 -65.48
#